data_AF-A0A7J3T1I9-F1
#
_entry.id   AF-A0A7J3T1I9-F1
#
_cell.length_a   1.000
_cell.length_b   1.000
_cell.length_c   1.000
_cell.angle_alpha   90.00
_cell.angle_beta   90.00
_cell.angle_gamma   90.00
#
_symmetry.space_group_name_H-M   'P 1'
#
loop_
_entity.id
_entity.type
_entity.pdbx_description
1 polymer ?
#
loop_
_entity_poly.entity_id
_entity_poly.type
_entity_poly.pdbx_seq_one_letter_code
_entity_poly.pdbx_strand_id
1 'polypeptide(L)'
;MIKASVPAAYNMIRTLGIPVAKQVNILEKSKEHQKTCLLNTARRMFSRNKLLHRIMTKFSKCQVTPVKRAPFDFLIRVPDDRRILGGIASSRETGLNRRVDEILSISKVVSAHPVLITEGEQYRKKEMPCVSDEEVARMNGPEDLIARVT
;
A
#
# COMPACT_ATOMS: atom_id res chain seq x y z
N MET A 1 6.30 32.29 -3.83
CA MET A 1 5.45 31.16 -4.22
C MET A 1 4.26 31.13 -3.27
N ILE A 2 3.08 31.54 -3.72
CA ILE A 2 1.88 31.63 -2.87
C ILE A 2 1.32 30.20 -2.73
N LYS A 3 1.41 29.63 -1.54
CA LYS A 3 0.84 28.32 -1.24
C LYS A 3 -0.58 28.56 -0.73
N ALA A 4 -1.58 28.11 -1.47
CA ALA A 4 -2.95 28.07 -0.95
C ALA A 4 -3.00 27.08 0.23
N SER A 5 -3.79 27.38 1.25
CA SER A 5 -4.09 26.41 2.30
C SER A 5 -4.88 25.24 1.68
N VAL A 6 -4.71 24.03 2.25
CA VAL A 6 -5.47 22.83 1.80
C VAL A 6 -6.98 23.09 1.77
N PRO A 7 -7.60 23.74 2.78
CA PRO A 7 -9.02 24.08 2.74
C PRO A 7 -9.41 25.03 1.59
N ALA A 8 -8.58 26.04 1.33
CA ALA A 8 -8.82 26.98 0.24
C ALA A 8 -8.78 26.27 -1.12
N ALA A 9 -7.83 25.35 -1.31
CA ALA A 9 -7.74 24.53 -2.52
C ALA A 9 -9.00 23.67 -2.71
N TYR A 10 -9.46 22.96 -1.68
CA TYR A 10 -10.68 22.13 -1.78
C TYR A 10 -11.95 22.95 -2.06
N ASN A 11 -12.10 24.12 -1.44
CA ASN A 11 -13.23 25.02 -1.72
C ASN A 11 -13.22 25.52 -3.16
N MET A 12 -12.05 25.85 -3.69
CA MET A 12 -11.91 26.23 -5.10
C MET A 12 -12.22 25.07 -6.05
N ILE A 13 -11.77 23.83 -5.77
CA ILE A 13 -12.14 22.64 -6.56
C ILE A 13 -13.67 22.48 -6.56
N ARG A 14 -14.30 22.60 -5.39
CA ARG A 14 -15.75 22.47 -5.23
C ARG A 14 -16.53 23.54 -5.99
N THR A 15 -16.04 24.77 -5.99
CA THR A 15 -16.71 25.92 -6.62
C THR A 15 -16.53 25.93 -8.13
N LEU A 16 -15.32 25.64 -8.60
CA LEU A 16 -14.95 25.76 -10.00
C LEU A 16 -15.19 24.46 -10.79
N GLY A 17 -15.40 23.33 -10.11
CA GLY A 17 -15.56 22.01 -10.74
C GLY A 17 -14.30 21.49 -11.43
N ILE A 18 -13.17 22.19 -11.30
CA ILE A 18 -11.90 21.84 -11.93
C ILE A 18 -10.79 21.68 -10.87
N PRO A 19 -9.83 20.77 -11.08
CA PRO A 19 -8.72 20.60 -10.15
C PRO A 19 -7.79 21.82 -10.18
N VAL A 20 -7.75 22.57 -9.07
CA VAL A 20 -6.82 23.71 -8.87
C VAL A 20 -5.44 23.30 -8.35
N ALA A 21 -5.20 22.00 -8.12
CA ALA A 21 -3.91 21.45 -7.74
C ALA A 21 -3.64 20.13 -8.46
N LYS A 22 -2.36 19.85 -8.78
CA LYS A 22 -1.95 18.56 -9.35
C LYS A 22 -2.30 17.44 -8.36
N GLN A 23 -3.23 16.58 -8.76
CA GLN A 23 -3.58 15.40 -7.98
C GLN A 23 -2.40 14.42 -7.97
N VAL A 24 -2.10 13.87 -6.81
CA VAL A 24 -1.07 12.84 -6.66
C VAL A 24 -1.76 11.49 -6.72
N ASN A 25 -1.62 10.79 -7.85
CA ASN A 25 -2.07 9.41 -7.94
C ASN A 25 -1.03 8.49 -7.28
N ILE A 26 -1.31 8.07 -6.06
CA ILE A 26 -0.42 7.20 -5.26
C ILE A 26 -0.31 5.79 -5.88
N LEU A 27 -1.29 5.40 -6.69
CA LEU A 27 -1.31 4.11 -7.38
C LEU A 27 -0.43 4.13 -8.62
N GLU A 28 -0.20 5.29 -9.23
CA GLU A 28 0.59 5.44 -10.45
C GLU A 28 2.05 5.82 -10.17
N LYS A 29 2.95 5.26 -10.98
CA LYS A 29 4.36 5.63 -10.95
C LYS A 29 4.51 7.00 -11.62
N SER A 30 4.81 8.04 -10.86
CA SER A 30 5.25 9.30 -11.45
C SER A 30 6.57 9.05 -12.22
N LYS A 31 6.61 9.43 -13.51
CA LYS A 31 7.81 9.33 -14.35
C LYS A 31 8.86 10.41 -14.01
N GLU A 32 8.45 11.49 -13.33
CA GLU A 32 9.25 12.72 -13.20
C GLU A 32 10.20 12.80 -11.98
N HIS A 33 10.13 11.89 -10.99
CA HIS A 33 10.93 12.01 -9.74
C HIS A 33 11.84 10.79 -9.47
N GLN A 34 12.02 9.91 -10.46
CA GLN A 34 12.51 8.56 -10.23
C GLN A 34 14.02 8.40 -9.98
N LYS A 35 14.88 9.38 -10.26
CA LYS A 35 16.31 9.07 -10.42
C LYS A 35 17.22 9.25 -9.20
N THR A 36 16.85 10.04 -8.18
CA THR A 36 17.84 10.36 -7.11
C THR A 36 17.32 10.35 -5.68
N CYS A 37 16.04 10.62 -5.42
CA CYS A 37 15.56 10.79 -4.04
C CYS A 37 14.80 9.56 -3.45
N LEU A 38 14.20 8.73 -4.31
CA LEU A 38 13.44 7.55 -3.87
C LEU A 38 14.34 6.43 -3.32
N LEU A 39 15.54 6.23 -3.87
CA LEU A 39 16.47 5.17 -3.42
C LEU A 39 16.96 5.38 -1.99
N ASN A 40 17.33 6.62 -1.62
CA ASN A 40 17.79 6.94 -0.26
C ASN A 40 16.65 6.88 0.76
N THR A 41 15.44 7.27 0.33
CA THR A 41 14.24 7.26 1.17
C THR A 41 13.68 5.85 1.36
N ALA A 42 13.76 5.00 0.33
CA ALA A 42 13.44 3.58 0.39
C ALA A 42 14.48 2.83 1.24
N ARG A 43 15.79 3.09 1.10
CA ARG A 43 16.86 2.56 1.99
C ARG A 43 16.62 2.84 3.48
N ARG A 44 16.15 4.05 3.85
CA ARG A 44 15.78 4.36 5.24
C ARG A 44 14.49 3.68 5.72
N MET A 45 13.60 3.29 4.80
CA MET A 45 12.41 2.50 5.14
C MET A 45 12.72 1.01 5.25
N PHE A 46 13.57 0.49 4.37
CA PHE A 46 14.07 -0.89 4.41
C PHE A 46 14.79 -1.21 5.73
N SER A 47 15.42 -0.21 6.34
CA SER A 47 16.06 -0.33 7.65
C SER A 47 15.10 -0.27 8.85
N ARG A 48 13.86 0.24 8.67
CA ARG A 48 12.88 0.38 9.76
C ARG A 48 11.87 -0.77 9.86
N ASN A 49 11.48 -1.39 8.74
CA ASN A 49 10.55 -2.51 8.74
C ASN A 49 11.14 -3.71 7.97
N LYS A 50 11.70 -4.67 8.70
CA LYS A 50 12.32 -5.89 8.14
C LYS A 50 11.33 -6.72 7.33
N LEU A 51 10.06 -6.73 7.74
CA LEU A 51 8.98 -7.49 7.10
C LEU A 51 8.67 -6.89 5.72
N LEU A 52 8.54 -5.56 5.61
CA LEU A 52 8.38 -4.90 4.32
C LEU A 52 9.54 -5.20 3.36
N HIS A 53 10.78 -5.16 3.87
CA HIS A 53 11.94 -5.54 3.06
C HIS A 53 11.84 -7.01 2.59
N ARG A 54 11.48 -7.94 3.48
CA ARG A 54 11.29 -9.36 3.14
C ARG A 54 10.23 -9.55 2.05
N ILE A 55 9.08 -8.89 2.15
CA ILE A 55 8.01 -8.90 1.12
C ILE A 55 8.56 -8.42 -0.23
N MET A 56 9.25 -7.29 -0.23
CA MET A 56 9.84 -6.69 -1.44
C MET A 56 10.86 -7.62 -2.11
N THR A 57 11.74 -8.26 -1.31
CA THR A 57 12.71 -9.23 -1.81
C THR A 57 12.01 -10.48 -2.36
N LYS A 58 11.01 -10.97 -1.63
CA LYS A 58 10.27 -12.19 -1.96
C LYS A 58 9.48 -12.06 -3.26
N PHE A 59 8.80 -10.93 -3.43
CA PHE A 59 7.99 -10.65 -4.61
C PHE A 59 8.73 -9.78 -5.64
N SER A 60 10.06 -9.82 -5.66
CA SER A 60 10.92 -9.01 -6.54
C SER A 60 10.69 -9.26 -8.04
N LYS A 61 10.12 -10.43 -8.39
CA LYS A 61 9.67 -10.76 -9.76
C LYS A 61 8.49 -9.90 -10.23
N CYS A 62 7.77 -9.27 -9.30
CA CYS A 62 6.66 -8.37 -9.59
C CYS A 62 6.99 -6.93 -9.19
N GLN A 63 6.19 -6.00 -9.69
CA GLN A 63 6.37 -4.60 -9.35
C GLN A 63 5.74 -4.31 -7.98
N VAL A 64 6.55 -4.40 -6.94
CA VAL A 64 6.19 -3.99 -5.58
C VAL A 64 6.55 -2.54 -5.36
N THR A 65 5.60 -1.73 -4.90
CA THR A 65 5.78 -0.31 -4.60
C THR A 65 5.47 -0.07 -3.12
N PRO A 66 6.45 0.34 -2.29
CA PRO A 66 6.16 0.76 -0.94
C PRO A 66 5.42 2.11 -0.96
N VAL A 67 4.42 2.25 -0.11
CA VAL A 67 3.55 3.43 -0.06
C VAL A 67 3.68 4.10 1.29
N LYS A 68 3.70 5.44 1.27
CA LYS A 68 3.77 6.27 2.48
C LYS A 68 2.47 7.05 2.63
N ARG A 69 2.08 7.29 3.89
CA ARG A 69 0.92 8.13 4.25
C ARG A 69 -0.38 7.61 3.63
N ALA A 70 -0.52 6.29 3.60
CA ALA A 70 -1.73 5.58 3.18
C ALA A 70 -2.10 4.56 4.27
N PRO A 71 -3.34 4.07 4.32
CA PRO A 71 -3.72 3.02 5.26
C PRO A 71 -3.10 1.66 4.89
N PHE A 72 -2.49 1.51 3.71
CA PHE A 72 -1.71 0.33 3.28
C PHE A 72 -0.22 0.69 3.14
N ASP A 73 0.65 -0.31 3.30
CA ASP A 73 2.11 -0.14 3.29
C ASP A 73 2.73 -0.42 1.94
N PHE A 74 2.10 -1.24 1.11
CA PHE A 74 2.63 -1.59 -0.20
C PHE A 74 1.53 -1.90 -1.22
N LEU A 75 1.88 -1.75 -2.49
CA LEU A 75 1.08 -2.10 -3.65
C LEU A 75 1.89 -3.09 -4.52
N ILE A 76 1.35 -4.27 -4.78
CA ILE A 76 1.90 -5.21 -5.76
C ILE A 76 1.08 -5.09 -7.04
N ARG A 77 1.76 -4.94 -8.17
CA ARG A 77 1.16 -5.11 -9.50
C ARG A 77 1.62 -6.44 -10.07
N VAL A 78 0.65 -7.30 -10.36
CA VAL A 78 0.86 -8.60 -11.00
C VAL A 78 0.62 -8.43 -12.51
N PRO A 79 1.28 -9.21 -13.39
CA PRO A 79 1.21 -9.03 -14.86
C PRO A 79 -0.19 -9.12 -15.48
N ASP A 80 -1.18 -9.58 -14.72
CA ASP A 80 -2.57 -9.81 -15.14
C ASP A 80 -3.52 -8.64 -14.76
N ASP A 81 -2.98 -7.42 -14.68
CA ASP A 81 -3.60 -6.17 -14.16
C ASP A 81 -4.21 -6.26 -12.74
N ARG A 82 -4.04 -7.41 -12.08
CA ARG A 82 -4.39 -7.61 -10.68
C ARG A 82 -3.47 -6.79 -9.78
N ARG A 83 -4.10 -6.07 -8.86
CA ARG A 83 -3.43 -5.21 -7.88
C ARG A 83 -3.69 -5.76 -6.50
N ILE A 84 -2.65 -5.78 -5.66
CA ILE A 84 -2.76 -6.19 -4.26
C ILE A 84 -2.39 -4.99 -3.39
N LEU A 85 -3.30 -4.60 -2.50
CA LEU A 85 -3.05 -3.60 -1.47
C LEU A 85 -2.72 -4.30 -0.17
N GLY A 86 -1.49 -4.13 0.29
CA GLY A 86 -0.98 -4.81 1.47
C GLY A 86 -0.78 -3.89 2.66
N GLY A 87 -1.34 -4.27 3.80
CA GLY A 87 -1.03 -3.68 5.10
C GLY A 87 -0.17 -4.63 5.92
N ILE A 88 0.85 -4.12 6.59
CA ILE A 88 1.63 -4.82 7.61
C ILE A 88 1.04 -4.42 8.97
N ALA A 89 0.61 -5.43 9.72
CA ALA A 89 0.08 -5.28 11.06
C ALA A 89 1.09 -5.76 12.09
N SER A 90 1.28 -4.96 13.13
CA SER A 90 1.99 -5.36 14.33
C SER A 90 0.97 -5.69 15.43
N SER A 91 1.29 -6.65 16.29
CA SER A 91 0.46 -7.01 17.45
C SER A 91 0.18 -5.84 18.41
N ARG A 92 0.97 -4.77 18.33
CA ARG A 92 0.85 -3.56 19.17
C ARG A 92 0.10 -2.41 18.50
N GLU A 93 -0.45 -2.62 17.30
CA GLU A 93 -1.09 -1.54 16.54
C GLU A 93 -2.48 -1.19 17.10
N THR A 94 -2.57 -0.02 17.72
CA THR A 94 -3.85 0.56 18.15
C THR A 94 -4.62 1.06 16.92
N GLY A 95 -5.86 0.61 16.74
CA GLY A 95 -6.71 1.06 15.64
C GLY A 95 -6.62 0.22 14.36
N LEU A 96 -6.03 -0.98 14.42
CA LEU A 96 -5.94 -1.90 13.29
C LEU A 96 -7.30 -2.16 12.61
N ASN A 97 -8.38 -2.31 13.38
CA ASN A 97 -9.73 -2.50 12.82
C ASN A 97 -10.13 -1.38 11.86
N ARG A 98 -9.94 -0.12 12.27
CA ARG A 98 -10.26 1.06 11.46
C ARG A 98 -9.40 1.09 10.20
N ARG A 99 -8.11 0.80 10.33
CA ARG A 99 -7.17 0.75 9.20
C ARG A 99 -7.58 -0.33 8.20
N VAL A 100 -8.00 -1.50 8.68
CA VAL A 100 -8.52 -2.57 7.84
C VAL A 100 -9.78 -2.13 7.09
N ASP A 101 -10.71 -1.44 7.75
CA ASP A 101 -11.91 -0.89 7.10
C ASP A 101 -11.56 0.13 6.00
N GLU A 102 -10.56 0.98 6.26
CA GLU A 102 -10.05 1.93 5.27
C GLU A 102 -9.40 1.21 4.07
N ILE A 103 -8.59 0.17 4.31
CA ILE A 103 -7.98 -0.65 3.25
C ILE A 103 -9.07 -1.33 2.40
N LEU A 104 -10.05 -1.98 3.05
CA LEU A 104 -11.18 -2.64 2.37
C LEU A 104 -12.01 -1.65 1.55
N SER A 105 -12.23 -0.45 2.07
CA SER A 105 -12.98 0.60 1.36
C SER A 105 -12.23 1.07 0.12
N ILE A 106 -10.93 1.33 0.24
CA ILE A 106 -10.10 1.75 -0.89
C ILE A 106 -9.98 0.64 -1.92
N SER A 107 -9.80 -0.61 -1.49
CA SER A 107 -9.61 -1.75 -2.39
C SER A 107 -10.79 -1.94 -3.33
N LYS A 108 -12.03 -1.68 -2.87
CA LYS A 108 -13.24 -1.66 -3.69
C LYS A 108 -13.22 -0.56 -4.75
N VAL A 109 -12.76 0.64 -4.40
CA VAL A 109 -12.72 1.79 -5.32
C VAL A 109 -11.67 1.58 -6.42
N VAL A 110 -10.55 0.93 -6.09
CA VAL A 110 -9.41 0.77 -7.00
C VAL A 110 -9.32 -0.62 -7.65
N SER A 111 -10.35 -1.45 -7.46
CA SER A 111 -10.43 -2.84 -7.92
C SER A 111 -9.16 -3.64 -7.57
N ALA A 112 -8.74 -3.57 -6.31
CA ALA A 112 -7.56 -4.27 -5.80
C ALA A 112 -7.94 -5.29 -4.72
N HIS A 113 -7.07 -6.29 -4.56
CA HIS A 113 -7.17 -7.36 -3.58
C HIS A 113 -6.50 -6.92 -2.28
N PRO A 114 -7.25 -6.73 -1.18
CA PRO A 114 -6.68 -6.32 0.09
C PRO A 114 -6.05 -7.52 0.81
N VAL A 115 -4.87 -7.34 1.40
CA VAL A 115 -4.21 -8.37 2.22
C VAL A 115 -3.57 -7.75 3.45
N LEU A 116 -3.70 -8.44 4.58
CA LEU A 116 -2.97 -8.11 5.81
C LEU A 116 -1.82 -9.09 6.00
N ILE A 117 -0.64 -8.58 6.32
CA ILE A 117 0.49 -9.40 6.71
C ILE A 117 0.83 -9.11 8.16
N THR A 118 0.84 -10.15 9.00
CA THR A 118 1.08 -10.04 10.44
C THR A 118 2.45 -10.60 10.82
N GLU A 119 3.10 -9.93 11.78
CA GLU A 119 4.28 -10.47 12.47
C GLU A 119 3.79 -11.28 13.68
N GLY A 120 3.67 -12.61 13.52
CA GLY A 120 3.14 -13.51 14.56
C GLY A 120 1.63 -13.77 14.49
N GLU A 121 0.91 -13.63 15.61
CA GLU A 121 -0.49 -14.07 15.74
C GLU A 121 -1.40 -13.48 14.65
N GLN A 122 -2.21 -14.35 14.06
CA GLN A 122 -3.11 -14.00 12.98
C GLN A 122 -4.23 -13.08 13.49
N TYR A 123 -4.30 -11.89 12.91
CA TYR A 123 -5.47 -11.04 13.02
C TYR A 123 -6.66 -11.70 12.31
N ARG A 124 -7.72 -12.02 13.04
CA ARG A 124 -8.89 -12.73 12.53
C ARG A 124 -10.06 -11.79 12.29
N LYS A 125 -10.02 -11.02 11.18
CA LYS A 125 -11.23 -10.42 10.60
C LYS A 125 -11.57 -11.13 9.31
N LYS A 126 -12.76 -11.75 9.25
CA LYS A 126 -13.20 -12.60 8.13
C LYS A 126 -13.18 -11.91 6.76
N GLU A 127 -13.28 -10.60 6.72
CA GLU A 127 -13.43 -9.81 5.50
C GLU A 127 -12.11 -9.50 4.79
N MET A 128 -10.97 -9.60 5.50
CA MET A 128 -9.65 -9.32 4.93
C MET A 128 -8.73 -10.52 5.12
N PRO A 129 -8.23 -11.12 4.04
CA PRO A 129 -7.26 -12.20 4.11
C PRO A 129 -6.02 -11.78 4.90
N CYS A 130 -5.65 -12.62 5.87
CA CYS A 130 -4.51 -12.42 6.74
C CYS A 130 -3.48 -13.52 6.48
N VAL A 131 -2.23 -13.13 6.25
CA VAL A 131 -1.11 -14.03 5.97
C VAL A 131 0.00 -13.74 6.98
N SER A 132 0.55 -14.76 7.62
CA SER A 132 1.71 -14.58 8.50
C SER A 132 2.99 -14.32 7.71
N ASP A 133 4.00 -13.70 8.32
CA ASP A 133 5.28 -13.50 7.65
C ASP A 133 6.01 -14.82 7.35
N GLU A 134 5.76 -15.88 8.13
CA GLU A 134 6.26 -17.22 7.84
C GLU A 134 5.59 -17.83 6.60
N GLU A 135 4.28 -17.62 6.42
CA GLU A 135 3.57 -18.03 5.21
C GLU A 135 4.11 -17.29 3.98
N VAL A 136 4.32 -15.97 4.07
CA VAL A 136 4.93 -15.18 3.00
C VAL A 136 6.32 -15.71 2.64
N ALA A 137 7.10 -16.13 3.64
CA ALA A 137 8.43 -16.71 3.40
C ALA A 137 8.38 -18.04 2.64
N ARG A 138 7.29 -18.82 2.75
CA ARG A 138 7.10 -20.11 2.06
C ARG A 138 6.54 -19.99 0.65
N MET A 139 5.92 -18.87 0.28
CA MET A 139 5.37 -18.64 -1.06
C MET A 139 6.47 -18.69 -2.14
N ASN A 140 6.15 -19.11 -3.35
CA ASN A 140 7.06 -19.12 -4.51
C ASN A 140 7.01 -17.81 -5.31
N GLY A 141 5.90 -17.07 -5.18
CA GLY A 141 5.66 -15.85 -5.91
C GLY A 141 4.37 -15.14 -5.48
N PRO A 142 4.08 -13.98 -6.07
CA PRO A 142 2.87 -13.21 -5.79
C PRO A 142 1.59 -13.90 -6.27
N GLU A 143 1.70 -14.90 -7.14
CA GLU A 143 0.59 -15.75 -7.55
C GLU A 143 0.02 -16.54 -6.37
N ASP A 144 0.90 -17.06 -5.50
CA ASP A 144 0.51 -17.76 -4.27
C ASP A 144 -0.17 -16.81 -3.28
N LEU A 145 0.24 -15.53 -3.27
CA LEU A 145 -0.41 -14.50 -2.48
C LEU A 145 -1.81 -14.21 -3.03
N ILE A 146 -1.99 -14.16 -4.34
CA ILE A 146 -3.32 -13.97 -4.94
C ILE A 146 -4.22 -15.18 -4.65
N ALA A 147 -3.72 -16.40 -4.77
CA ALA A 147 -4.47 -17.62 -4.46
C ALA A 147 -4.97 -17.67 -3.00
N ARG A 148 -4.40 -16.84 -2.12
CA ARG A 148 -4.83 -16.70 -0.73
C ARG A 148 -5.87 -15.61 -0.51
N VAL A 149 -5.98 -14.68 -1.45
CA VAL A 149 -6.79 -13.46 -1.35
C VAL A 149 -8.02 -13.50 -2.29
N THR A 150 -8.02 -14.41 -3.28
CA THR A 150 -9.16 -14.75 -4.16
C THR A 150 -9.86 -16.01 -3.66
#